data_AF-A0A6C0ER36-F1
#
_entry.id   AF-A0A6C0ER36-F1
#
_cell.length_a   1.000
_cell.length_b   1.000
_cell.length_c   1.000
_cell.angle_alpha   90.00
_cell.angle_beta   90.00
_cell.angle_gamma   90.00
#
_symmetry.space_group_name_H-M   'P 1'
#
loop_
_entity.id
_entity.type
_entity.pdbx_description
1 polymer ?
#
loop_
_entity_poly.entity_id
_entity_poly.type
_entity_poly.pdbx_seq_one_letter_code
_entity_poly.pdbx_strand_id
1 'polypeptide(L)'
;MTTNCYLRSKTSPELQFTRYLYEKTEVKIALIISLLNRKEECLFWAYELFHSGFLLELIELFWNIYYDFYASLNPTFEKYLTNKIQLLINNTKKKDKVVAIIVNNFMIRPYTLDVFFMRQFIKQFDFDRTYIMDYKNSGDYEKAKNEIISMLEIEDYLMLSTLIFDEIYESHLLETLETILDFFTDLGPKYNKQLILAGFQKIVDSTSIFKRHILYSKVIHYFTLKKKKPMGKKLYLQVEDDELLLYDNINFDCKDNENDNRSLPPHKILALVRLHYIDKDNYLSLFQLKREKLNITDAFRTNWLYHASFSPLWEKRILEHNGIIDDLNKTVTFSDDDTELFHDKYGYEPDEQKLEVQLKSIQEIESVRTWLSFYKQHNNGIIEIDDDYFNDVKKINYFD
;
A
#
# COMPACT_ATOMS: atom_id res chain seq x y z
N MET A 1 28.58 -34.51 0.58
CA MET A 1 27.52 -34.76 -0.41
C MET A 1 26.19 -34.58 0.30
N THR A 2 25.52 -33.46 0.07
CA THR A 2 24.09 -33.25 0.35
C THR A 2 23.65 -32.13 -0.57
N THR A 3 23.46 -32.51 -1.84
CA THR A 3 22.68 -31.74 -2.81
C THR A 3 21.28 -32.32 -2.71
N ASN A 4 20.32 -31.57 -2.17
CA ASN A 4 18.87 -31.78 -2.32
C ASN A 4 18.23 -30.43 -1.96
N CYS A 5 18.02 -29.55 -2.95
CA CYS A 5 16.84 -29.45 -3.83
C CYS A 5 15.97 -28.27 -3.37
N TYR A 6 16.51 -27.06 -3.55
CA TYR A 6 15.73 -25.82 -3.54
C TYR A 6 15.01 -25.74 -4.90
N LEU A 7 13.80 -26.27 -5.00
CA LEU A 7 12.94 -26.12 -6.18
C LEU A 7 11.95 -24.96 -5.98
N ARG A 8 12.47 -23.80 -5.57
CA ARG A 8 11.67 -22.56 -5.55
C ARG A 8 11.77 -21.88 -6.91
N SER A 9 10.68 -21.87 -7.65
CA SER A 9 10.51 -21.11 -8.88
C SER A 9 10.73 -19.61 -8.60
N LYS A 10 11.45 -18.91 -9.49
CA LYS A 10 11.63 -17.45 -9.42
C LYS A 10 10.36 -16.66 -9.83
N THR A 11 9.25 -17.34 -10.10
CA THR A 11 7.99 -16.68 -10.48
C THR A 11 7.33 -16.02 -9.28
N SER A 12 6.78 -14.82 -9.48
CA SER A 12 5.98 -14.16 -8.45
C SER A 12 4.79 -15.05 -8.06
N PRO A 13 4.54 -15.28 -6.77
CA PRO A 13 3.49 -16.18 -6.32
C PRO A 13 2.09 -15.64 -6.65
N GLU A 14 1.26 -16.59 -7.09
CA GLU A 14 -0.15 -16.42 -7.44
C GLU A 14 -0.99 -15.92 -6.25
N LEU A 15 -0.78 -16.47 -5.05
CA LEU A 15 -1.37 -16.03 -3.78
C LEU A 15 -0.31 -16.06 -2.68
N GLN A 16 -0.37 -15.09 -1.77
CA GLN A 16 0.52 -15.00 -0.61
C GLN A 16 -0.29 -14.72 0.65
N PHE A 17 -0.07 -15.53 1.67
CA PHE A 17 -0.73 -15.35 2.96
C PHE A 17 0.15 -14.65 3.98
N THR A 18 -0.47 -13.82 4.83
CA THR A 18 0.16 -13.19 5.99
C THR A 18 0.29 -14.16 7.17
N ARG A 19 0.86 -13.71 8.29
CA ARG A 19 1.01 -14.46 9.54
C ARG A 19 -0.30 -15.12 9.97
N TYR A 20 -1.44 -14.45 9.82
CA TYR A 20 -2.77 -14.97 10.17
C TYR A 20 -3.62 -15.34 8.96
N LEU A 21 -2.95 -15.66 7.86
CA LEU A 21 -3.51 -16.26 6.66
C LEU A 21 -4.59 -15.40 5.98
N TYR A 22 -4.39 -14.08 5.97
CA TYR A 22 -5.09 -13.17 5.06
C TYR A 22 -4.30 -13.05 3.75
N GLU A 23 -4.98 -12.83 2.63
CA GLU A 23 -4.29 -12.59 1.36
C GLU A 23 -3.59 -11.22 1.40
N LYS A 24 -2.30 -11.19 1.05
CA LYS A 24 -1.43 -10.03 1.22
C LYS A 24 -1.93 -8.77 0.49
N THR A 25 -2.37 -8.92 -0.75
CA THR A 25 -2.84 -7.81 -1.60
C THR A 25 -4.09 -7.17 -1.01
N GLU A 26 -5.01 -7.99 -0.52
CA GLU A 26 -6.24 -7.58 0.14
C GLU A 26 -5.95 -6.90 1.48
N VAL A 27 -4.95 -7.37 2.25
CA VAL A 27 -4.49 -6.68 3.47
C VAL A 27 -3.95 -5.29 3.14
N LYS A 28 -3.19 -5.13 2.04
CA LYS A 28 -2.71 -3.82 1.60
C LYS A 28 -3.89 -2.88 1.25
N ILE A 29 -4.94 -3.40 0.60
CA ILE A 29 -6.16 -2.63 0.30
C ILE A 29 -6.92 -2.28 1.59
N ALA A 30 -7.09 -3.24 2.50
CA ALA A 30 -7.75 -3.04 3.78
C ALA A 30 -7.05 -1.96 4.62
N LEU A 31 -5.71 -1.91 4.60
CA LEU A 31 -4.95 -0.81 5.21
C LEU A 31 -5.28 0.55 4.60
N ILE A 32 -5.33 0.67 3.26
CA ILE A 32 -5.67 1.93 2.58
C ILE A 32 -7.08 2.37 2.97
N ILE A 33 -8.06 1.48 2.85
CA ILE A 33 -9.46 1.77 3.09
C ILE A 33 -9.70 2.16 4.56
N SER A 34 -9.14 1.40 5.51
CA SER A 34 -9.27 1.71 6.93
C SER A 34 -8.64 3.06 7.30
N LEU A 35 -7.51 3.45 6.68
CA LEU A 35 -6.93 4.79 6.85
C LEU A 35 -7.87 5.89 6.35
N LEU A 36 -8.43 5.74 5.13
CA LEU A 36 -9.33 6.72 4.54
C LEU A 36 -10.66 6.81 5.31
N ASN A 37 -11.16 5.68 5.82
CA ASN A 37 -12.33 5.61 6.71
C ASN A 37 -12.03 6.01 8.16
N ARG A 38 -10.76 6.32 8.49
CA ARG A 38 -10.29 6.63 9.85
C ARG A 38 -10.69 5.56 10.87
N LYS A 39 -10.50 4.28 10.53
CA LYS A 39 -10.75 3.13 11.40
C LYS A 39 -9.46 2.66 12.07
N GLU A 40 -9.53 2.34 13.37
CA GLU A 40 -8.39 1.88 14.17
C GLU A 40 -7.79 0.56 13.64
N GLU A 41 -8.59 -0.24 12.91
CA GLU A 41 -8.13 -1.49 12.29
C GLU A 41 -7.02 -1.30 11.24
N CYS A 42 -6.74 -0.07 10.79
CA CYS A 42 -5.55 0.21 9.98
C CYS A 42 -4.27 -0.26 10.66
N LEU A 43 -4.19 -0.16 11.99
CA LEU A 43 -3.02 -0.63 12.73
C LEU A 43 -2.89 -2.15 12.66
N PHE A 44 -4.00 -2.87 12.77
CA PHE A 44 -4.05 -4.33 12.58
C PHE A 44 -3.52 -4.72 11.20
N TRP A 45 -4.00 -4.08 10.12
CA TRP A 45 -3.58 -4.41 8.76
C TRP A 45 -2.12 -4.07 8.48
N ALA A 46 -1.60 -2.97 9.03
CA ALA A 46 -0.18 -2.66 8.95
C ALA A 46 0.69 -3.70 9.67
N TYR A 47 0.21 -4.19 10.82
CA TYR A 47 0.91 -5.23 11.58
C TYR A 47 0.83 -6.61 10.93
N GLU A 48 -0.26 -6.94 10.25
CA GLU A 48 -0.32 -8.14 9.41
C GLU A 48 0.82 -8.15 8.40
N LEU A 49 1.10 -7.02 7.72
CA LEU A 49 2.22 -6.93 6.78
C LEU A 49 3.58 -6.97 7.49
N PHE A 50 3.73 -6.14 8.53
CA PHE A 50 5.01 -5.99 9.24
C PHE A 50 5.49 -7.30 9.87
N HIS A 51 4.64 -7.97 10.65
CA HIS A 51 5.02 -9.17 11.37
C HIS A 51 5.09 -10.41 10.46
N SER A 52 4.46 -10.39 9.29
CA SER A 52 4.68 -11.40 8.24
C SER A 52 6.06 -11.28 7.59
N GLY A 53 6.78 -10.18 7.82
CA GLY A 53 8.09 -9.90 7.26
C GLY A 53 8.08 -9.07 5.97
N PHE A 54 6.94 -8.53 5.55
CA PHE A 54 6.80 -7.71 4.34
C PHE A 54 7.17 -6.24 4.58
N LEU A 55 8.28 -5.98 5.27
CA LEU A 55 8.65 -4.64 5.70
C LEU A 55 8.90 -3.69 4.52
N LEU A 56 9.57 -4.16 3.46
CA LEU A 56 9.86 -3.34 2.29
C LEU A 56 8.58 -3.00 1.53
N GLU A 57 7.69 -3.96 1.32
CA GLU A 57 6.40 -3.70 0.68
C GLU A 57 5.48 -2.81 1.52
N LEU A 58 5.56 -2.87 2.86
CA LEU A 58 4.84 -1.96 3.74
C LEU A 58 5.38 -0.52 3.63
N ILE A 59 6.71 -0.36 3.56
CA ILE A 59 7.35 0.95 3.36
C ILE A 59 6.95 1.55 2.01
N GLU A 60 6.98 0.74 0.95
CA GLU A 60 6.53 1.15 -0.39
C GLU A 60 5.04 1.53 -0.37
N LEU A 61 4.21 0.77 0.34
CA LEU A 61 2.80 1.09 0.53
C LEU A 61 2.59 2.41 1.26
N PHE A 62 3.37 2.72 2.30
CA PHE A 62 3.30 4.02 2.97
C PHE A 62 3.61 5.18 2.02
N TRP A 63 4.56 5.02 1.10
CA TRP A 63 4.86 6.05 0.09
C TRP A 63 3.75 6.19 -0.96
N ASN A 64 3.21 5.07 -1.45
CA ASN A 64 2.04 5.08 -2.34
C ASN A 64 0.87 5.82 -1.69
N ILE A 65 0.50 5.45 -0.45
CA ILE A 65 -0.55 6.10 0.33
C ILE A 65 -0.26 7.58 0.50
N TYR A 66 0.98 7.93 0.86
CA TYR A 66 1.36 9.32 1.07
C TYR A 66 1.17 10.17 -0.18
N TYR A 67 1.73 9.75 -1.33
CA TYR A 67 1.68 10.57 -2.54
C TYR A 67 0.31 10.58 -3.22
N ASP A 68 -0.46 9.48 -3.16
CA ASP A 68 -1.80 9.44 -3.74
C ASP A 68 -2.83 10.23 -2.91
N PHE A 69 -2.72 10.20 -1.58
CA PHE A 69 -3.80 10.71 -0.72
C PHE A 69 -3.42 11.89 0.19
N TYR A 70 -2.17 11.97 0.67
CA TYR A 70 -1.83 12.89 1.77
C TYR A 70 -0.89 14.03 1.36
N ALA A 71 -0.03 13.86 0.36
CA ALA A 71 1.07 14.78 0.07
C ALA A 71 0.61 16.20 -0.27
N SER A 72 -0.48 16.34 -1.04
CA SER A 72 -1.03 17.62 -1.48
C SER A 72 -1.48 18.52 -0.31
N LEU A 73 -1.99 17.93 0.77
CA LEU A 73 -2.44 18.65 1.97
C LEU A 73 -1.45 18.62 3.13
N ASN A 74 -0.40 17.79 3.05
CA ASN A 74 0.54 17.55 4.14
C ASN A 74 2.01 17.58 3.67
N PRO A 75 2.47 18.58 2.90
CA PRO A 75 3.81 18.58 2.31
C PRO A 75 4.93 18.48 3.37
N THR A 76 4.71 19.00 4.58
CA THR A 76 5.71 18.93 5.66
C THR A 76 5.79 17.56 6.33
N PHE A 77 4.80 16.69 6.12
CA PHE A 77 4.80 15.33 6.67
C PHE A 77 5.83 14.44 5.97
N GLU A 78 6.15 14.71 4.70
CA GLU A 78 7.16 13.97 3.92
C GLU A 78 8.46 13.79 4.70
N LYS A 79 9.05 14.88 5.19
CA LYS A 79 10.31 14.86 5.95
C LYS A 79 10.20 14.02 7.23
N TYR A 80 9.07 14.11 7.94
CA TYR A 80 8.85 13.32 9.13
C TYR A 80 8.72 11.83 8.78
N LEU A 81 7.95 11.50 7.74
CA LEU A 81 7.77 10.14 7.25
C LEU A 81 9.10 9.53 6.80
N THR A 82 9.91 10.27 6.03
CA THR A 82 11.28 9.86 5.64
C THR A 82 12.11 9.50 6.87
N ASN A 83 12.13 10.35 7.90
CA ASN A 83 12.91 10.11 9.11
C ASN A 83 12.41 8.86 9.85
N LYS A 84 11.09 8.65 9.94
CA LYS A 84 10.51 7.46 10.59
C LYS A 84 10.78 6.18 9.81
N ILE A 85 10.71 6.22 8.48
CA ILE A 85 11.05 5.07 7.63
C ILE A 85 12.55 4.75 7.74
N GLN A 86 13.43 5.76 7.78
CA GLN A 86 14.87 5.53 8.02
C GLN A 86 15.11 4.88 9.39
N LEU A 87 14.39 5.29 10.43
CA LEU A 87 14.45 4.62 11.73
C LEU A 87 13.97 3.17 11.66
N LEU A 88 12.90 2.90 10.91
CA LEU A 88 12.36 1.55 10.73
C LEU A 88 13.32 0.62 9.97
N ILE A 89 14.08 1.15 9.01
CA ILE A 89 15.11 0.42 8.26
C ILE A 89 16.35 0.19 9.13
N ASN A 90 16.88 1.25 9.74
CA ASN A 90 18.21 1.26 10.34
C ASN A 90 18.26 0.83 11.81
N ASN A 91 17.16 0.95 12.57
CA ASN A 91 17.14 0.65 13.99
C ASN A 91 16.56 -0.74 14.26
N THR A 92 17.27 -1.56 15.04
CA THR A 92 16.83 -2.90 15.43
C THR A 92 15.88 -2.91 16.63
N LYS A 93 15.78 -1.82 17.40
CA LYS A 93 14.92 -1.74 18.59
C LYS A 93 13.60 -1.01 18.27
N LYS A 94 12.47 -1.60 18.69
CA LYS A 94 11.11 -1.02 18.65
C LYS A 94 10.58 -0.66 17.24
N LYS A 95 10.80 -1.52 16.25
CA LYS A 95 10.32 -1.32 14.86
C LYS A 95 8.79 -1.28 14.78
N ASP A 96 8.14 -2.18 15.50
CA ASP A 96 6.70 -2.23 15.78
C ASP A 96 6.13 -0.86 16.21
N LYS A 97 6.76 -0.20 17.20
CA LYS A 97 6.35 1.13 17.67
C LYS A 97 6.44 2.18 16.57
N VAL A 98 7.48 2.10 15.73
CA VAL A 98 7.64 3.03 14.60
C VAL A 98 6.54 2.84 13.56
N VAL A 99 6.11 1.60 13.30
CA VAL A 99 4.96 1.30 12.42
C VAL A 99 3.69 1.96 12.96
N ALA A 100 3.36 1.75 14.25
CA ALA A 100 2.20 2.41 14.88
C ALA A 100 2.27 3.93 14.78
N ILE A 101 3.43 4.53 15.07
CA ILE A 101 3.62 5.99 14.95
C ILE A 101 3.31 6.45 13.53
N ILE A 102 3.78 5.75 12.50
CA ILE A 102 3.52 6.13 11.10
C ILE A 102 2.01 6.06 10.80
N VAL A 103 1.36 4.94 11.11
CA VAL A 103 -0.07 4.69 10.85
C VAL A 103 -0.95 5.72 11.58
N ASN A 104 -0.72 5.94 12.87
CA ASN A 104 -1.47 6.92 13.66
C ASN A 104 -1.28 8.35 13.15
N ASN A 105 -0.11 8.67 12.58
CA ASN A 105 0.12 9.97 11.97
C ASN A 105 -0.60 10.14 10.61
N PHE A 106 -0.83 9.07 9.85
CA PHE A 106 -1.75 9.14 8.70
C PHE A 106 -3.19 9.37 9.17
N MET A 107 -3.65 8.62 10.18
CA MET A 107 -5.03 8.66 10.70
C MET A 107 -5.54 10.04 11.09
N ILE A 108 -4.67 10.93 11.58
CA ILE A 108 -5.07 12.28 12.01
C ILE A 108 -4.99 13.33 10.90
N ARG A 109 -4.45 13.00 9.73
CA ARG A 109 -4.20 13.97 8.67
C ARG A 109 -5.39 14.12 7.73
N PRO A 110 -5.57 15.30 7.13
CA PRO A 110 -6.48 15.44 5.99
C PRO A 110 -5.87 14.72 4.77
N TYR A 111 -6.73 14.21 3.89
CA TYR A 111 -6.34 13.56 2.64
C TYR A 111 -7.26 14.04 1.50
N THR A 112 -6.87 13.81 0.25
CA THR A 112 -7.72 13.97 -0.95
C THR A 112 -7.61 12.75 -1.85
N LEU A 113 -8.51 12.64 -2.83
CA LEU A 113 -8.44 11.59 -3.86
C LEU A 113 -7.93 12.13 -5.21
N ASP A 114 -7.48 13.39 -5.26
CA ASP A 114 -7.15 14.10 -6.51
C ASP A 114 -6.03 13.37 -7.25
N VAL A 115 -4.89 13.14 -6.61
CA VAL A 115 -3.73 12.49 -7.23
C VAL A 115 -4.05 11.04 -7.58
N PHE A 116 -4.73 10.33 -6.67
CA PHE A 116 -5.19 8.98 -6.89
C PHE A 116 -6.01 8.86 -8.18
N PHE A 117 -7.14 9.57 -8.28
CA PHE A 117 -8.04 9.39 -9.43
C PHE A 117 -7.42 9.86 -10.74
N MET A 118 -6.69 10.97 -10.74
CA MET A 118 -5.98 11.41 -11.95
C MET A 118 -5.02 10.34 -12.46
N ARG A 119 -4.21 9.74 -11.58
CA ARG A 119 -3.34 8.61 -11.94
C ARG A 119 -4.11 7.40 -12.47
N GLN A 120 -5.24 7.07 -11.84
CA GLN A 120 -6.01 5.89 -12.22
C GLN A 120 -6.73 6.08 -13.56
N PHE A 121 -7.21 7.28 -13.85
CA PHE A 121 -7.87 7.58 -15.12
C PHE A 121 -6.92 7.45 -16.31
N ILE A 122 -5.66 7.89 -16.18
CA ILE A 122 -4.63 7.70 -17.21
C ILE A 122 -4.48 6.22 -17.60
N LYS A 123 -4.60 5.31 -16.63
CA LYS A 123 -4.47 3.87 -16.87
C LYS A 123 -5.73 3.22 -17.45
N GLN A 124 -6.89 3.86 -17.32
CA GLN A 124 -8.19 3.28 -17.66
C GLN A 124 -8.77 3.86 -18.96
N PHE A 125 -8.34 5.05 -19.36
CA PHE A 125 -8.88 5.79 -20.49
C PHE A 125 -7.80 6.11 -21.53
N ASP A 126 -8.21 6.12 -22.80
CA ASP A 126 -7.39 6.62 -23.88
C ASP A 126 -7.61 8.13 -24.03
N PHE A 127 -6.51 8.88 -23.98
CA PHE A 127 -6.51 10.34 -24.14
C PHE A 127 -5.93 10.73 -25.49
N ASP A 128 -6.48 11.78 -26.10
CA ASP A 128 -5.87 12.41 -27.28
C ASP A 128 -4.52 13.03 -26.90
N ARG A 129 -3.47 12.65 -27.63
CA ARG A 129 -2.07 13.07 -27.41
C ARG A 129 -1.55 13.97 -28.53
N THR A 130 -2.42 14.43 -29.43
CA THR A 130 -2.03 15.32 -30.54
C THR A 130 -1.36 16.60 -30.05
N TYR A 131 -1.82 17.17 -28.93
CA TYR A 131 -1.28 18.39 -28.33
C TYR A 131 0.22 18.30 -28.00
N ILE A 132 0.76 17.11 -27.69
CA ILE A 132 2.15 16.93 -27.26
C ILE A 132 3.04 16.29 -28.34
N MET A 133 2.49 15.98 -29.52
CA MET A 133 3.19 15.22 -30.55
C MET A 133 4.46 15.91 -31.04
N ASP A 134 4.44 17.24 -31.14
CA ASP A 134 5.60 18.03 -31.55
C ASP A 134 6.76 17.92 -30.56
N TYR A 135 6.47 17.83 -29.26
CA TYR A 135 7.47 17.55 -28.22
C TYR A 135 8.00 16.12 -28.34
N LYS A 136 7.11 15.14 -28.52
CA LYS A 136 7.53 13.73 -28.66
C LYS A 136 8.45 13.53 -29.86
N ASN A 137 8.16 14.21 -30.97
CA ASN A 137 8.93 14.11 -32.20
C ASN A 137 10.31 14.78 -32.10
N SER A 138 10.42 15.96 -31.48
CA SER A 138 11.69 16.70 -31.45
C SER A 138 12.50 16.53 -30.17
N GLY A 139 11.87 16.11 -29.07
CA GLY A 139 12.48 16.11 -27.74
C GLY A 139 12.79 17.51 -27.20
N ASP A 140 12.18 18.55 -27.77
CA ASP A 140 12.43 19.94 -27.37
C ASP A 140 11.49 20.35 -26.23
N TYR A 141 12.04 20.52 -25.03
CA TYR A 141 11.27 20.84 -23.83
C TYR A 141 10.47 22.14 -23.94
N GLU A 142 10.91 23.14 -24.73
CA GLU A 142 10.15 24.39 -24.85
C GLU A 142 8.76 24.18 -25.44
N LYS A 143 8.57 23.15 -26.27
CA LYS A 143 7.24 22.76 -26.78
C LYS A 143 6.36 22.22 -25.65
N ALA A 144 6.89 21.30 -24.84
CA ALA A 144 6.16 20.76 -23.69
C ALA A 144 5.83 21.84 -22.66
N LYS A 145 6.76 22.78 -22.43
CA LYS A 145 6.59 23.90 -21.51
C LYS A 145 5.40 24.79 -21.88
N ASN A 146 5.22 25.11 -23.16
CA ASN A 146 4.07 25.91 -23.61
C ASN A 146 2.74 25.19 -23.33
N GLU A 147 2.68 23.89 -23.60
CA GLU A 147 1.50 23.07 -23.28
C GLU A 147 1.24 23.00 -21.77
N ILE A 148 2.29 22.80 -20.95
CA ILE A 148 2.19 22.80 -19.49
C ILE A 148 1.62 24.12 -18.98
N ILE A 149 2.13 25.27 -19.46
CA ILE A 149 1.65 26.59 -19.04
C ILE A 149 0.17 26.76 -19.42
N SER A 150 -0.20 26.44 -20.66
CA SER A 150 -1.58 26.49 -21.12
C SER A 150 -2.52 25.68 -20.22
N MET A 151 -2.15 24.44 -19.90
CA MET A 151 -2.95 23.58 -19.00
C MET A 151 -3.00 24.09 -17.56
N LEU A 152 -1.93 24.69 -17.05
CA LEU A 152 -1.90 25.31 -15.73
C LEU A 152 -2.83 26.54 -15.66
N GLU A 153 -2.92 27.32 -16.73
CA GLU A 153 -3.79 28.50 -16.84
C GLU A 153 -5.27 28.14 -16.80
N ILE A 154 -5.67 27.12 -17.58
CA ILE A 154 -7.06 26.64 -17.64
C ILE A 154 -7.42 25.63 -16.55
N GLU A 155 -6.44 25.25 -15.71
CA GLU A 155 -6.57 24.24 -14.65
C GLU A 155 -6.99 22.84 -15.16
N ASP A 156 -6.44 22.42 -16.30
CA ASP A 156 -6.69 21.09 -16.87
C ASP A 156 -5.87 20.01 -16.15
N TYR A 157 -6.38 19.59 -15.00
CA TYR A 157 -5.72 18.61 -14.14
C TYR A 157 -5.49 17.26 -14.83
N LEU A 158 -6.41 16.85 -15.69
CA LEU A 158 -6.38 15.55 -16.34
C LEU A 158 -5.30 15.52 -17.41
N MET A 159 -5.25 16.54 -18.27
CA MET A 159 -4.19 16.64 -19.28
C MET A 159 -2.81 16.84 -18.66
N LEU A 160 -2.71 17.63 -17.57
CA LEU A 160 -1.47 17.72 -16.78
C LEU A 160 -1.03 16.37 -16.23
N SER A 161 -1.99 15.56 -15.77
CA SER A 161 -1.70 14.23 -15.23
C SER A 161 -1.18 13.29 -16.31
N THR A 162 -1.86 13.21 -17.45
CA THR A 162 -1.45 12.43 -18.63
C THR A 162 -0.05 12.84 -19.08
N LEU A 163 0.20 14.14 -19.19
CA LEU A 163 1.51 14.66 -19.58
C LEU A 163 2.62 14.25 -18.60
N ILE A 164 2.39 14.41 -17.29
CA ILE A 164 3.40 14.15 -16.25
C ILE A 164 3.65 12.65 -16.04
N PHE A 165 2.62 11.81 -16.06
CA PHE A 165 2.78 10.38 -15.81
C PHE A 165 3.27 9.61 -17.05
N ASP A 166 2.82 9.95 -18.26
CA ASP A 166 3.08 9.13 -19.45
C ASP A 166 3.98 9.79 -20.49
N GLU A 167 3.89 11.12 -20.67
CA GLU A 167 4.43 11.75 -21.89
C GLU A 167 5.79 12.42 -21.73
N ILE A 168 6.01 13.13 -20.63
CA ILE A 168 7.27 13.84 -20.36
C ILE A 168 8.43 12.86 -20.23
N TYR A 169 9.51 13.10 -20.96
CA TYR A 169 10.75 12.34 -20.80
C TYR A 169 11.34 12.51 -19.41
N GLU A 170 11.92 11.45 -18.87
CA GLU A 170 12.46 11.45 -17.50
C GLU A 170 13.54 12.53 -17.32
N SER A 171 14.32 12.81 -18.38
CA SER A 171 15.32 13.87 -18.42
C SER A 171 14.76 15.27 -18.24
N HIS A 172 13.47 15.50 -18.46
CA HIS A 172 12.83 16.83 -18.37
C HIS A 172 11.96 17.01 -17.12
N LEU A 173 11.98 16.06 -16.18
CA LEU A 173 11.14 16.15 -14.97
C LEU A 173 11.54 17.34 -14.08
N LEU A 174 12.82 17.68 -14.02
CA LEU A 174 13.30 18.82 -13.22
C LEU A 174 12.83 20.14 -13.85
N GLU A 175 13.01 20.29 -15.15
CA GLU A 175 12.58 21.44 -15.94
C GLU A 175 11.06 21.61 -15.87
N THR A 176 10.32 20.50 -15.86
CA THR A 176 8.87 20.48 -15.63
C THR A 176 8.52 21.08 -14.27
N LEU A 177 9.18 20.62 -13.20
CA LEU A 177 8.99 21.20 -11.86
C LEU A 177 9.37 22.68 -11.83
N GLU A 178 10.44 23.08 -12.50
CA GLU A 178 10.86 24.48 -12.61
C GLU A 178 9.77 25.34 -13.28
N THR A 179 9.23 24.92 -14.42
CA THR A 179 8.12 25.61 -15.10
C THR A 179 6.90 25.76 -14.19
N ILE A 180 6.52 24.69 -13.48
CA ILE A 180 5.39 24.73 -12.53
C ILE A 180 5.67 25.75 -11.41
N LEU A 181 6.88 25.72 -10.84
CA LEU A 181 7.27 26.66 -9.78
C LEU A 181 7.27 28.10 -10.28
N ASP A 182 7.71 28.35 -11.51
CA ASP A 182 7.70 29.70 -12.08
C ASP A 182 6.28 30.20 -12.26
N PHE A 183 5.38 29.37 -12.82
CA PHE A 183 3.97 29.70 -12.95
C PHE A 183 3.30 30.09 -11.62
N PHE A 184 3.55 29.33 -10.54
CA PHE A 184 2.94 29.59 -9.25
C PHE A 184 3.64 30.70 -8.43
N THR A 185 4.86 31.12 -8.79
CA THR A 185 5.59 32.16 -8.03
C THR A 185 4.84 33.48 -8.10
N ASP A 186 4.21 33.76 -9.24
CA ASP A 186 3.41 34.96 -9.47
C ASP A 186 2.08 34.95 -8.70
N LEU A 187 1.65 33.80 -8.18
CA LEU A 187 0.37 33.59 -7.51
C LEU A 187 0.45 33.66 -5.97
N GLY A 188 1.64 33.93 -5.40
CA GLY A 188 1.79 34.38 -4.01
C GLY A 188 2.47 33.48 -2.97
N PRO A 189 2.63 32.14 -3.11
CA PRO A 189 3.37 31.37 -2.13
C PRO A 189 4.87 31.66 -2.23
N LYS A 190 5.47 32.21 -1.17
CA LYS A 190 6.93 32.32 -1.06
C LYS A 190 7.52 30.97 -0.68
N TYR A 191 7.99 30.22 -1.67
CA TYR A 191 8.82 29.05 -1.46
C TYR A 191 10.27 29.30 -1.86
N ASN A 192 11.18 28.52 -1.26
CA ASN A 192 12.56 28.51 -1.69
C ASN A 192 12.70 27.62 -2.94
N LYS A 193 12.51 28.21 -4.14
CA LYS A 193 12.59 27.52 -5.44
C LYS A 193 13.86 26.68 -5.55
N GLN A 194 15.01 27.25 -5.22
CA GLN A 194 16.31 26.56 -5.28
C GLN A 194 16.37 25.33 -4.38
N LEU A 195 15.87 25.42 -3.14
CA LEU A 195 15.85 24.29 -2.23
C LEU A 195 14.92 23.16 -2.71
N ILE A 196 13.78 23.52 -3.30
CA ILE A 196 12.82 22.55 -3.85
C ILE A 196 13.44 21.83 -5.05
N LEU A 197 14.01 22.57 -6.00
CA LEU A 197 14.68 22.01 -7.17
C LEU A 197 15.86 21.13 -6.76
N ALA A 198 16.72 21.58 -5.84
CA ALA A 198 17.84 20.78 -5.35
C ALA A 198 17.38 19.49 -4.63
N GLY A 199 16.25 19.53 -3.93
CA GLY A 199 15.64 18.35 -3.32
C GLY A 199 15.10 17.37 -4.37
N PHE A 200 14.45 17.89 -5.42
CA PHE A 200 13.89 17.08 -6.49
C PHE A 200 14.95 16.52 -7.43
N GLN A 201 16.03 17.26 -7.70
CA GLN A 201 17.19 16.75 -8.46
C GLN A 201 17.72 15.45 -7.86
N LYS A 202 17.88 15.40 -6.53
CA LYS A 202 18.33 14.18 -5.83
C LYS A 202 17.38 12.99 -6.05
N ILE A 203 16.08 13.26 -6.22
CA ILE A 203 15.08 12.23 -6.49
C ILE A 203 15.17 11.77 -7.95
N VAL A 204 15.33 12.71 -8.90
CA VAL A 204 15.54 12.41 -10.32
C VAL A 204 16.82 11.58 -10.52
N ASP A 205 17.91 11.92 -9.82
CA ASP A 205 19.18 11.20 -9.87
C ASP A 205 19.12 9.82 -9.19
N SER A 206 18.09 9.57 -8.37
CA SER A 206 17.93 8.30 -7.65
C SER A 206 17.20 7.24 -8.48
N THR A 207 17.23 6.00 -8.03
CA THR A 207 16.43 4.88 -8.59
C THR A 207 14.98 4.86 -8.09
N SER A 208 14.49 5.96 -7.49
CA SER A 208 13.13 6.02 -6.96
C SER A 208 12.09 5.83 -8.05
N ILE A 209 11.11 4.96 -7.80
CA ILE A 209 9.97 4.73 -8.70
C ILE A 209 8.91 5.84 -8.60
N PHE A 210 9.00 6.72 -7.59
CA PHE A 210 7.98 7.72 -7.28
C PHE A 210 8.20 9.09 -7.95
N LYS A 211 9.15 9.24 -8.88
CA LYS A 211 9.54 10.56 -9.44
C LYS A 211 8.34 11.35 -9.98
N ARG A 212 7.50 10.71 -10.80
CA ARG A 212 6.32 11.31 -11.43
C ARG A 212 5.18 11.54 -10.44
N HIS A 213 4.97 10.59 -9.54
CA HIS A 213 4.04 10.72 -8.42
C HIS A 213 4.35 11.94 -7.53
N ILE A 214 5.63 12.08 -7.17
CA ILE A 214 6.13 13.22 -6.38
C ILE A 214 5.87 14.51 -7.14
N LEU A 215 6.24 14.58 -8.43
CA LEU A 215 6.03 15.76 -9.27
C LEU A 215 4.54 16.16 -9.32
N TYR A 216 3.66 15.21 -9.66
CA TYR A 216 2.23 15.50 -9.76
C TYR A 216 1.61 15.85 -8.40
N SER A 217 2.01 15.20 -7.32
CA SER A 217 1.54 15.58 -5.97
C SER A 217 1.93 17.01 -5.58
N LYS A 218 3.08 17.50 -6.07
CA LYS A 218 3.49 18.91 -5.91
C LYS A 218 2.64 19.85 -6.76
N VAL A 219 2.28 19.48 -8.00
CA VAL A 219 1.33 20.24 -8.82
C VAL A 219 0.02 20.45 -8.07
N ILE A 220 -0.58 19.37 -7.58
CA ILE A 220 -1.83 19.43 -6.82
C ILE A 220 -1.66 20.24 -5.53
N HIS A 221 -0.50 20.11 -4.85
CA HIS A 221 -0.19 20.97 -3.69
C HIS A 221 -0.23 22.46 -4.03
N TYR A 222 0.38 22.90 -5.13
CA TYR A 222 0.39 24.32 -5.51
C TYR A 222 -0.99 24.84 -5.90
N PHE A 223 -1.78 24.06 -6.63
CA PHE A 223 -3.18 24.40 -6.86
C PHE A 223 -3.98 24.47 -5.56
N THR A 224 -3.69 23.59 -4.61
CA THR A 224 -4.34 23.61 -3.30
C THR A 224 -4.03 24.90 -2.53
N LEU A 225 -2.77 25.38 -2.60
CA LEU A 225 -2.38 26.68 -2.05
C LEU A 225 -3.11 27.83 -2.76
N LYS A 226 -3.17 27.82 -4.11
CA LYS A 226 -3.90 28.81 -4.93
C LYS A 226 -5.37 28.89 -4.51
N LYS A 227 -6.03 27.74 -4.28
CA LYS A 227 -7.43 27.63 -3.84
C LYS A 227 -7.62 27.84 -2.33
N LYS A 228 -6.54 28.16 -1.57
CA LYS A 228 -6.55 28.43 -0.12
C LYS A 228 -7.18 27.31 0.73
N LYS A 229 -7.01 26.06 0.33
CA LYS A 229 -7.56 24.93 1.08
C LYS A 229 -6.81 24.74 2.40
N PRO A 230 -7.50 24.32 3.49
CA PRO A 230 -6.84 24.04 4.76
C PRO A 230 -5.79 22.92 4.65
N MET A 231 -4.60 23.19 5.18
CA MET A 231 -3.50 22.23 5.25
C MET A 231 -3.54 21.42 6.54
N GLY A 232 -2.92 20.24 6.51
CA GLY A 232 -2.67 19.46 7.71
C GLY A 232 -1.81 20.21 8.72
N LYS A 233 -2.21 20.12 10.00
CA LYS A 233 -1.43 20.72 11.10
C LYS A 233 -0.12 19.96 11.29
N LYS A 234 0.93 20.67 11.72
CA LYS A 234 2.22 20.10 12.17
C LYS A 234 2.07 19.46 13.57
N LEU A 235 1.15 18.51 13.68
CA LEU A 235 0.90 17.71 14.87
C LEU A 235 1.38 16.29 14.60
N TYR A 236 2.05 15.70 15.59
CA TYR A 236 2.54 14.32 15.52
C TYR A 236 2.12 13.54 16.75
N LEU A 237 1.48 12.39 16.53
CA LEU A 237 1.11 11.50 17.63
C LEU A 237 2.33 10.72 18.14
N GLN A 238 2.36 10.53 19.45
CA GLN A 238 3.19 9.54 20.13
C GLN A 238 2.33 8.29 20.38
N VAL A 239 3.00 7.16 20.59
CA VAL A 239 2.37 5.87 20.86
C VAL A 239 3.00 5.34 22.14
N GLU A 240 2.18 4.90 23.07
CA GLU A 240 2.64 4.29 24.31
C GLU A 240 2.96 2.81 24.10
N ASP A 241 3.81 2.22 24.94
CA ASP A 241 4.28 0.85 24.73
C ASP A 241 3.17 -0.21 25.01
N ASP A 242 2.19 0.10 25.85
CA ASP A 242 1.06 -0.76 26.22
C ASP A 242 0.02 -0.94 25.09
N GLU A 243 -0.18 0.09 24.26
CA GLU A 243 -1.03 0.02 23.06
C GLU A 243 -0.54 -1.01 22.03
N LEU A 244 0.75 -1.39 22.09
CA LEU A 244 1.39 -2.30 21.14
C LEU A 244 1.16 -3.77 21.47
N LEU A 245 0.95 -4.10 22.75
CA LEU A 245 0.84 -5.48 23.25
C LEU A 245 -0.28 -6.27 22.57
N LEU A 246 -1.35 -5.58 22.15
CA LEU A 246 -2.48 -6.20 21.43
C LEU A 246 -2.08 -6.79 20.07
N TYR A 247 -0.99 -6.31 19.47
CA TYR A 247 -0.61 -6.64 18.09
C TYR A 247 0.63 -7.53 17.98
N ASP A 248 1.23 -7.88 19.12
CA ASP A 248 2.35 -8.79 19.21
C ASP A 248 1.99 -10.16 18.61
N ASN A 249 3.02 -10.84 18.09
CA ASN A 249 2.84 -12.20 17.59
C ASN A 249 2.46 -13.13 18.74
N ILE A 250 1.23 -13.62 18.72
CA ILE A 250 0.81 -14.71 19.60
C ILE A 250 1.41 -16.03 19.09
N ASN A 251 2.17 -16.69 19.95
CA ASN A 251 2.83 -17.98 19.70
C ASN A 251 2.18 -19.09 20.54
N PHE A 252 2.52 -20.34 20.24
CA PHE A 252 1.99 -21.51 20.95
C PHE A 252 2.34 -21.54 22.45
N ASP A 253 3.43 -20.89 22.87
CA ASP A 253 3.86 -20.78 24.26
C ASP A 253 3.13 -19.69 25.06
N CYS A 254 2.23 -18.92 24.42
CA CYS A 254 1.32 -18.02 25.13
C CYS A 254 0.34 -18.83 26.00
N LYS A 255 0.07 -18.35 27.21
CA LYS A 255 -0.87 -19.01 28.15
C LYS A 255 -2.31 -18.63 27.85
N ASP A 256 -3.23 -19.59 27.94
CA ASP A 256 -4.68 -19.37 27.76
C ASP A 256 -5.25 -18.37 28.79
N ASN A 257 -4.68 -18.30 30.00
CA ASN A 257 -4.98 -17.33 31.06
C ASN A 257 -3.76 -17.17 32.00
N GLU A 258 -3.65 -16.06 32.75
CA GLU A 258 -2.56 -15.85 33.73
C GLU A 258 -2.46 -16.97 34.78
N ASN A 259 -3.57 -17.66 35.05
CA ASN A 259 -3.69 -18.76 36.01
C ASN A 259 -3.63 -20.16 35.36
N ASP A 260 -3.53 -20.29 34.04
CA ASP A 260 -3.41 -21.59 33.35
C ASP A 260 -1.93 -21.86 32.99
N ASN A 261 -1.44 -23.05 33.30
CA ASN A 261 -0.09 -23.48 32.96
C ASN A 261 -0.02 -24.16 31.58
N ARG A 262 -1.14 -24.29 30.87
CA ARG A 262 -1.18 -24.88 29.54
C ARG A 262 -0.92 -23.83 28.46
N SER A 263 -0.01 -24.19 27.56
CA SER A 263 0.29 -23.48 26.31
C SER A 263 -0.94 -23.48 25.39
N LEU A 264 -1.20 -22.34 24.74
CA LEU A 264 -2.27 -22.17 23.75
C LEU A 264 -1.97 -23.07 22.54
N PRO A 265 -2.81 -24.08 22.25
CA PRO A 265 -2.55 -24.95 21.10
C PRO A 265 -2.65 -24.16 19.78
N PRO A 266 -1.79 -24.44 18.78
CA PRO A 266 -1.69 -23.64 17.56
C PRO A 266 -3.00 -23.49 16.78
N HIS A 267 -3.82 -24.55 16.73
CA HIS A 267 -5.13 -24.53 16.05
C HIS A 267 -6.14 -23.57 16.70
N LYS A 268 -5.89 -23.05 17.91
CA LYS A 268 -6.75 -22.01 18.51
C LYS A 268 -6.29 -20.58 18.20
N ILE A 269 -5.08 -20.40 17.66
CA ILE A 269 -4.50 -19.07 17.45
C ILE A 269 -5.37 -18.24 16.50
N LEU A 270 -5.79 -18.80 15.36
CA LEU A 270 -6.59 -18.07 14.37
C LEU A 270 -7.90 -17.53 14.94
N ALA A 271 -8.57 -18.28 15.82
CA ALA A 271 -9.80 -17.85 16.47
C ALA A 271 -9.59 -16.64 17.39
N LEU A 272 -8.41 -16.53 18.01
CA LEU A 272 -8.04 -15.43 18.91
C LEU A 272 -7.57 -14.18 18.16
N VAL A 273 -6.71 -14.35 17.16
CA VAL A 273 -5.96 -13.24 16.53
C VAL A 273 -6.64 -12.63 15.32
N ARG A 274 -7.58 -13.34 14.68
CA ARG A 274 -8.32 -12.76 13.56
C ARG A 274 -9.40 -11.84 14.10
N LEU A 275 -9.10 -10.55 14.18
CA LEU A 275 -10.01 -9.57 14.75
C LEU A 275 -11.03 -9.01 13.73
N HIS A 276 -10.62 -8.85 12.48
CA HIS A 276 -11.40 -8.14 11.45
C HIS A 276 -11.70 -9.03 10.24
N TYR A 277 -12.86 -8.82 9.63
CA TYR A 277 -13.15 -9.36 8.31
C TYR A 277 -12.37 -8.56 7.25
N ILE A 278 -11.81 -9.26 6.27
CA ILE A 278 -10.93 -8.67 5.25
C ILE A 278 -11.61 -7.59 4.41
N ASP A 279 -12.92 -7.68 4.21
CA ASP A 279 -13.72 -6.70 3.47
C ASP A 279 -14.98 -6.30 4.22
N LYS A 280 -14.83 -5.94 5.51
CA LYS A 280 -15.96 -5.59 6.38
C LYS A 280 -16.87 -4.49 5.83
N ASP A 281 -16.30 -3.53 5.10
CA ASP A 281 -17.02 -2.36 4.55
C ASP A 281 -17.34 -2.49 3.04
N ASN A 282 -17.09 -3.66 2.44
CA ASN A 282 -17.36 -4.04 1.04
C ASN A 282 -16.65 -3.19 -0.03
N TYR A 283 -15.36 -2.88 0.14
CA TYR A 283 -14.56 -2.11 -0.82
C TYR A 283 -13.66 -2.99 -1.72
N LEU A 284 -13.36 -4.24 -1.37
CA LEU A 284 -12.47 -5.06 -2.19
C LEU A 284 -13.00 -5.29 -3.60
N SER A 285 -14.33 -5.28 -3.79
CA SER A 285 -14.96 -5.41 -5.11
C SER A 285 -14.53 -4.34 -6.11
N LEU A 286 -14.04 -3.19 -5.64
CA LEU A 286 -13.56 -2.08 -6.47
C LEU A 286 -12.17 -2.35 -7.08
N PHE A 287 -11.44 -3.34 -6.57
CA PHE A 287 -10.06 -3.61 -6.95
C PHE A 287 -9.94 -4.94 -7.69
N GLN A 288 -8.91 -5.07 -8.53
CA GLN A 288 -8.57 -6.35 -9.12
C GLN A 288 -7.95 -7.24 -8.04
N LEU A 289 -8.53 -8.41 -7.80
CA LEU A 289 -8.11 -9.30 -6.72
C LEU A 289 -7.50 -10.57 -7.28
N LYS A 290 -6.45 -11.07 -6.63
CA LYS A 290 -5.82 -12.35 -7.01
C LYS A 290 -6.78 -13.53 -6.89
N ARG A 291 -7.73 -13.47 -5.94
CA ARG A 291 -8.79 -14.48 -5.76
C ARG A 291 -9.79 -14.58 -6.92
N GLU A 292 -9.78 -13.64 -7.87
CA GLU A 292 -10.63 -13.76 -9.08
C GLU A 292 -10.10 -14.78 -10.07
N LYS A 293 -8.79 -15.09 -9.99
CA LYS A 293 -8.13 -16.06 -10.87
C LYS A 293 -7.96 -17.43 -10.20
N LEU A 294 -8.23 -17.54 -8.90
CA LEU A 294 -7.83 -18.67 -8.06
C LEU A 294 -8.86 -18.96 -6.99
N ASN A 295 -9.02 -20.24 -6.63
CA ASN A 295 -9.92 -20.63 -5.55
C ASN A 295 -9.28 -20.35 -4.19
N ILE A 296 -9.58 -19.18 -3.60
CA ILE A 296 -9.03 -18.80 -2.30
C ILE A 296 -9.48 -19.73 -1.16
N THR A 297 -10.67 -20.33 -1.27
CA THR A 297 -11.18 -21.27 -0.27
C THR A 297 -10.34 -22.54 -0.24
N ASP A 298 -10.01 -23.10 -1.42
CA ASP A 298 -9.11 -24.26 -1.51
C ASP A 298 -7.67 -23.90 -1.09
N ALA A 299 -7.17 -22.74 -1.52
CA ALA A 299 -5.87 -22.23 -1.08
C ALA A 299 -5.80 -22.11 0.46
N PHE A 300 -6.88 -21.66 1.11
CA PHE A 300 -6.95 -21.46 2.54
C PHE A 300 -7.19 -22.76 3.33
N ARG A 301 -7.98 -23.71 2.81
CA ARG A 301 -8.30 -24.95 3.53
C ARG A 301 -7.26 -26.04 3.30
N THR A 302 -6.85 -26.22 2.05
CA THR A 302 -6.03 -27.36 1.63
C THR A 302 -4.54 -26.98 1.58
N ASN A 303 -4.22 -25.85 0.93
CA ASN A 303 -2.84 -25.52 0.53
C ASN A 303 -2.28 -24.31 1.30
N TRP A 304 -2.79 -24.06 2.51
CA TRP A 304 -2.52 -22.82 3.23
C TRP A 304 -1.03 -22.64 3.54
N LEU A 305 -0.35 -23.72 3.92
CA LEU A 305 1.06 -23.68 4.33
C LEU A 305 1.97 -23.36 3.13
N TYR A 306 1.62 -23.87 1.95
CA TYR A 306 2.27 -23.50 0.69
C TYR A 306 2.11 -22.01 0.41
N HIS A 307 0.89 -21.48 0.44
CA HIS A 307 0.65 -20.06 0.19
C HIS A 307 1.24 -19.14 1.29
N ALA A 308 1.29 -19.61 2.52
CA ALA A 308 1.89 -18.93 3.66
C ALA A 308 3.43 -18.87 3.55
N SER A 309 4.06 -19.92 3.00
CA SER A 309 5.51 -20.01 2.78
C SER A 309 6.10 -18.86 1.95
N PHE A 310 5.27 -18.12 1.23
CA PHE A 310 5.69 -16.93 0.50
C PHE A 310 5.86 -15.68 1.38
N SER A 311 5.49 -15.76 2.65
CA SER A 311 5.86 -14.75 3.64
C SER A 311 7.19 -15.10 4.32
N PRO A 312 8.06 -14.11 4.57
CA PRO A 312 9.34 -14.37 5.24
C PRO A 312 9.19 -15.02 6.62
N LEU A 313 8.12 -14.72 7.36
CA LEU A 313 7.83 -15.35 8.65
C LEU A 313 7.62 -16.87 8.51
N TRP A 314 6.72 -17.28 7.63
CA TRP A 314 6.39 -18.70 7.47
C TRP A 314 7.49 -19.46 6.75
N GLU A 315 8.16 -18.86 5.76
CA GLU A 315 9.36 -19.45 5.16
C GLU A 315 10.39 -19.80 6.23
N LYS A 316 10.69 -18.85 7.12
CA LYS A 316 11.62 -19.07 8.23
C LYS A 316 11.17 -20.23 9.12
N ARG A 317 9.89 -20.25 9.53
CA ARG A 317 9.34 -21.32 10.40
C ARG A 317 9.47 -22.70 9.76
N ILE A 318 9.18 -22.81 8.46
CA ILE A 318 9.25 -24.06 7.68
C ILE A 318 10.71 -24.52 7.60
N LEU A 319 11.63 -23.63 7.23
CA LEU A 319 13.06 -23.97 7.08
C LEU A 319 13.72 -24.34 8.42
N GLU A 320 13.31 -23.72 9.53
CA GLU A 320 13.79 -24.08 10.88
C GLU A 320 13.41 -25.51 11.30
N HIS A 321 12.40 -26.12 10.66
CA HIS A 321 11.98 -27.51 10.87
C HIS A 321 12.28 -28.38 9.63
N ASN A 322 13.28 -28.00 8.83
CA ASN A 322 13.74 -28.75 7.65
C ASN A 322 12.66 -29.01 6.58
N GLY A 323 11.58 -28.20 6.54
CA GLY A 323 10.52 -28.37 5.56
C GLY A 323 10.95 -28.05 4.13
N ILE A 324 10.41 -28.79 3.17
CA ILE A 324 10.66 -28.64 1.74
C ILE A 324 9.41 -28.05 1.08
N ILE A 325 9.58 -26.91 0.40
CA ILE A 325 8.52 -26.25 -0.37
C ILE A 325 8.56 -26.79 -1.80
N ASP A 326 7.46 -27.38 -2.25
CA ASP A 326 7.31 -27.94 -3.60
C ASP A 326 6.34 -27.08 -4.42
N ASP A 327 6.89 -26.26 -5.31
CA ASP A 327 6.10 -25.41 -6.21
C ASP A 327 5.34 -26.17 -7.30
N LEU A 328 5.79 -27.37 -7.67
CA LEU A 328 5.11 -28.18 -8.70
C LEU A 328 3.82 -28.76 -8.15
N ASN A 329 3.89 -29.30 -6.93
CA ASN A 329 2.74 -29.91 -6.26
C ASN A 329 1.95 -28.93 -5.37
N LYS A 330 2.45 -27.70 -5.18
CA LYS A 330 1.89 -26.68 -4.30
C LYS A 330 1.74 -27.17 -2.85
N THR A 331 2.76 -27.85 -2.34
CA THR A 331 2.77 -28.47 -1.00
C THR A 331 4.01 -28.09 -0.20
N VAL A 332 3.95 -28.29 1.11
CA VAL A 332 5.11 -28.24 2.00
C VAL A 332 5.18 -29.57 2.72
N THR A 333 6.33 -30.26 2.65
CA THR A 333 6.55 -31.57 3.25
C THR A 333 7.69 -31.53 4.25
N PHE A 334 7.61 -32.39 5.26
CA PHE A 334 8.61 -32.54 6.32
C PHE A 334 9.00 -34.02 6.43
N SER A 335 10.09 -34.30 7.14
CA SER A 335 10.35 -35.67 7.61
C SER A 335 9.32 -36.05 8.69
N ASP A 336 9.11 -37.35 8.94
CA ASP A 336 8.13 -37.78 9.96
C ASP A 336 8.42 -37.16 11.34
N ASP A 337 9.70 -37.17 11.77
CA ASP A 337 10.14 -36.59 13.05
C ASP A 337 9.96 -35.06 13.10
N ASP A 338 10.19 -34.35 11.99
CA ASP A 338 10.04 -32.89 11.93
C ASP A 338 8.58 -32.43 11.78
N THR A 339 7.71 -33.29 11.23
CA THR A 339 6.29 -32.99 11.00
C THR A 339 5.59 -32.70 12.33
N GLU A 340 5.69 -33.61 13.30
CA GLU A 340 5.06 -33.46 14.60
C GLU A 340 5.55 -32.19 15.31
N LEU A 341 6.87 -31.97 15.31
CA LEU A 341 7.48 -30.79 15.92
C LEU A 341 7.02 -29.46 15.30
N PHE A 342 6.81 -29.42 13.99
CA PHE A 342 6.31 -28.22 13.32
C PHE A 342 4.83 -27.97 13.65
N HIS A 343 4.00 -29.02 13.55
CA HIS A 343 2.56 -28.91 13.77
C HIS A 343 2.22 -28.57 15.23
N ASP A 344 2.97 -29.10 16.20
CA ASP A 344 2.85 -28.76 17.62
C ASP A 344 3.04 -27.26 17.92
N LYS A 345 3.77 -26.54 17.07
CA LYS A 345 4.05 -25.11 17.25
C LYS A 345 3.25 -24.21 16.31
N TYR A 346 2.97 -24.67 15.09
CA TYR A 346 2.47 -23.80 14.01
C TYR A 346 1.31 -24.40 13.21
N GLY A 347 0.78 -25.56 13.60
CA GLY A 347 -0.36 -26.20 12.96
C GLY A 347 -1.66 -25.41 13.15
N TYR A 348 -1.95 -24.46 12.26
CA TYR A 348 -3.11 -23.59 12.39
C TYR A 348 -4.44 -24.23 11.99
N GLU A 349 -4.41 -25.33 11.23
CA GLU A 349 -5.59 -26.13 10.84
C GLU A 349 -6.79 -25.25 10.40
N PRO A 350 -6.60 -24.43 9.34
CA PRO A 350 -7.59 -23.43 8.92
C PRO A 350 -8.94 -24.01 8.48
N ASP A 351 -8.95 -25.24 7.96
CA ASP A 351 -10.13 -25.98 7.53
C ASP A 351 -10.98 -26.48 8.70
N GLU A 352 -10.35 -26.79 9.84
CA GLU A 352 -11.02 -27.22 11.08
C GLU A 352 -11.58 -26.04 11.90
N GLN A 353 -11.23 -24.80 11.54
CA GLN A 353 -11.74 -23.61 12.22
C GLN A 353 -13.26 -23.46 12.05
N LYS A 354 -13.92 -22.83 13.02
CA LYS A 354 -15.32 -22.41 12.87
C LYS A 354 -15.50 -21.54 11.62
N LEU A 355 -16.63 -21.67 10.94
CA LEU A 355 -16.95 -20.93 9.72
C LEU A 355 -16.71 -19.42 9.85
N GLU A 356 -17.11 -18.83 10.98
CA GLU A 356 -16.88 -17.40 11.27
C GLU A 356 -15.40 -17.00 11.19
N VAL A 357 -14.50 -17.83 11.73
CA VAL A 357 -13.05 -17.59 11.73
C VAL A 357 -12.47 -17.74 10.32
N GLN A 358 -12.99 -18.68 9.54
CA GLN A 358 -12.61 -18.84 8.14
C GLN A 358 -13.02 -17.61 7.32
N LEU A 359 -14.30 -17.18 7.44
CA LEU A 359 -14.87 -16.07 6.69
C LEU A 359 -14.17 -14.74 6.93
N LYS A 360 -13.52 -14.53 8.09
CA LYS A 360 -12.69 -13.33 8.30
C LYS A 360 -11.64 -13.13 7.20
N SER A 361 -11.07 -14.20 6.65
CA SER A 361 -10.10 -14.14 5.54
C SER A 361 -10.74 -14.43 4.17
N ILE A 362 -11.61 -15.44 4.10
CA ILE A 362 -12.11 -15.97 2.82
C ILE A 362 -13.60 -15.69 2.56
N GLN A 363 -14.19 -14.66 3.19
CA GLN A 363 -15.56 -14.25 2.87
C GLN A 363 -15.76 -13.98 1.38
N GLU A 364 -16.99 -14.16 0.91
CA GLU A 364 -17.40 -13.72 -0.42
C GLU A 364 -17.30 -12.19 -0.52
N ILE A 365 -16.90 -11.69 -1.69
CA ILE A 365 -16.72 -10.26 -1.92
C ILE A 365 -17.98 -9.70 -2.57
N GLU A 366 -18.73 -8.90 -1.81
CA GLU A 366 -19.96 -8.29 -2.28
C GLU A 366 -19.68 -7.07 -3.17
N SER A 367 -20.34 -7.00 -4.33
CA SER A 367 -20.18 -5.89 -5.28
C SER A 367 -21.25 -4.80 -5.06
N VAL A 368 -21.29 -4.23 -3.86
CA VAL A 368 -22.29 -3.20 -3.47
C VAL A 368 -21.77 -1.76 -3.54
N ARG A 369 -20.46 -1.57 -3.66
CA ARG A 369 -19.82 -0.25 -3.80
C ARG A 369 -19.47 0.04 -5.26
N THR A 370 -19.48 1.33 -5.61
CA THR A 370 -18.95 1.86 -6.88
C THR A 370 -17.86 2.90 -6.61
N TRP A 371 -17.00 3.16 -7.60
CA TRP A 371 -16.01 4.24 -7.50
C TRP A 371 -16.65 5.62 -7.32
N LEU A 372 -17.82 5.85 -7.92
CA LEU A 372 -18.60 7.07 -7.69
C LEU A 372 -19.01 7.20 -6.23
N SER A 373 -19.52 6.13 -5.62
CA SER A 373 -19.91 6.13 -4.20
C SER A 373 -18.69 6.36 -3.29
N PHE A 374 -17.54 5.79 -3.65
CA PHE A 374 -16.28 5.99 -2.93
C PHE A 374 -15.80 7.44 -3.05
N TYR A 375 -15.78 8.01 -4.26
CA TYR A 375 -15.43 9.42 -4.48
C TYR A 375 -16.34 10.34 -3.67
N LYS A 376 -17.67 10.18 -3.76
CA LYS A 376 -18.63 11.02 -3.03
C LYS A 376 -18.47 10.93 -1.51
N GLN A 377 -18.11 9.76 -0.98
CA GLN A 377 -17.85 9.57 0.45
C GLN A 377 -16.56 10.26 0.93
N HIS A 378 -15.54 10.32 0.08
CA HIS A 378 -14.18 10.69 0.45
C HIS A 378 -13.65 11.97 -0.19
N ASN A 379 -14.43 12.62 -1.07
CA ASN A 379 -13.98 13.77 -1.83
C ASN A 379 -13.76 14.97 -0.91
N ASN A 380 -12.50 15.17 -0.56
CA ASN A 380 -12.00 16.34 0.10
C ASN A 380 -10.99 17.05 -0.81
N GLY A 381 -11.06 16.88 -2.13
CA GLY A 381 -10.10 17.39 -3.10
C GLY A 381 -10.35 18.81 -3.58
N ILE A 382 -9.53 19.26 -4.53
CA ILE A 382 -9.78 20.50 -5.29
C ILE A 382 -10.31 20.23 -6.69
N ILE A 383 -10.25 18.98 -7.15
CA ILE A 383 -10.69 18.60 -8.48
C ILE A 383 -12.13 18.11 -8.41
N GLU A 384 -12.99 18.79 -9.16
CA GLU A 384 -14.34 18.31 -9.45
C GLU A 384 -14.24 17.36 -10.65
N ILE A 385 -14.51 16.08 -10.40
CA ILE A 385 -14.47 15.03 -11.42
C ILE A 385 -15.91 14.77 -11.84
N ASP A 386 -16.16 14.75 -13.15
CA ASP A 386 -17.46 14.40 -13.69
C ASP A 386 -17.85 12.97 -13.28
N ASP A 387 -19.10 12.80 -12.84
CA ASP A 387 -19.67 11.51 -12.43
C ASP A 387 -19.52 10.46 -13.55
N ASP A 388 -19.54 10.87 -14.82
CA ASP A 388 -19.43 9.99 -15.99
C ASP A 388 -18.10 9.24 -16.04
N TYR A 389 -16.99 9.84 -15.57
CA TYR A 389 -15.71 9.11 -15.49
C TYR A 389 -15.83 7.86 -14.63
N PHE A 390 -16.64 7.87 -13.57
CA PHE A 390 -16.73 6.74 -12.66
C PHE A 390 -17.60 5.60 -13.19
N ASN A 391 -18.47 5.86 -14.18
CA ASN A 391 -19.32 4.83 -14.79
C ASN A 391 -18.49 3.83 -15.60
N ASP A 392 -17.39 4.30 -16.19
CA ASP A 392 -16.53 3.52 -17.07
C ASP A 392 -15.27 2.96 -16.38
N VAL A 393 -14.99 3.38 -15.14
CA VAL A 393 -13.84 2.89 -14.37
C VAL A 393 -14.07 1.43 -13.98
N LYS A 394 -13.22 0.55 -14.51
CA LYS A 394 -13.17 -0.86 -14.15
C LYS A 394 -12.52 -1.05 -12.77
N LYS A 395 -12.45 -2.30 -12.33
CA LYS A 395 -11.67 -2.66 -11.15
C LYS A 395 -10.23 -2.17 -11.29
N ILE A 396 -9.73 -1.48 -10.26
CA ILE A 396 -8.41 -0.87 -10.27
C ILE A 396 -7.37 -1.88 -9.79
N ASN A 397 -6.28 -2.03 -10.52
CA ASN A 397 -5.07 -2.62 -9.97
C ASN A 397 -4.20 -1.52 -9.36
N TYR A 398 -4.24 -1.40 -8.03
CA TYR A 398 -3.59 -0.30 -7.33
C TYR A 398 -2.05 -0.42 -7.28
N PHE A 399 -1.53 -1.65 -7.33
CA PHE A 399 -0.12 -1.97 -7.09
C PHE A 399 0.69 -2.21 -8.36
N ASP A 400 0.07 -2.13 -9.54
CA ASP A 400 0.75 -2.13 -10.84
C ASP A 400 1.15 -0.72 -11.30
#